data_AF-A0A7S0BQD1-F1
#
_entry.id   AF-A0A7S0BQD1-F1
#
_cell.length_a   1.000
_cell.length_b   1.000
_cell.length_c   1.000
_cell.angle_alpha   90.00
_cell.angle_beta   90.00
_cell.angle_gamma   90.00
#
_symmetry.space_group_name_H-M   'P 1'
#
loop_
_entity.id
_entity.type
_entity.pdbx_description
1 polymer ?
#
loop_
_entity_poly.entity_id
_entity_poly.type
_entity_poly.pdbx_seq_one_letter_code
_entity_poly.pdbx_strand_id
1 'polypeptide(L)'
;SYAEVFGDVVKRGVKFFCDRVSGVLGSLGGKESSNTNIHLHGGYAPVRKEVHEIDCELLEGALPESLTGAYLRNGPNAAMEPEGRYRIFDGDGMVHAVRFRDGKVSFSNRYVLTKRLEVELSHGRPVFIRLADCHGLS
;
A
#
# COMPACT_ATOMS: atom_id res chain seq x y z
N SER A 1 -7.37 1.87 -27.79
CA SER A 1 -8.19 2.81 -26.99
C SER A 1 -7.34 3.43 -25.88
N TYR A 2 -7.59 4.70 -25.48
CA TYR A 2 -6.89 5.36 -24.34
C TYR A 2 -6.90 4.49 -23.07
N ALA A 3 -7.96 3.70 -22.86
CA ALA A 3 -8.09 2.77 -21.75
C ALA A 3 -7.14 1.56 -21.83
N GLU A 4 -6.72 1.14 -23.03
CA GLU A 4 -5.78 0.03 -23.21
C GLU A 4 -4.33 0.48 -22.97
N VAL A 5 -3.98 1.69 -23.44
CA VAL A 5 -2.66 2.29 -23.18
C VAL A 5 -2.52 2.63 -21.69
N PHE A 6 -3.57 3.19 -21.07
CA PHE A 6 -3.62 3.41 -19.63
C PHE A 6 -3.58 2.09 -18.86
N GLY A 7 -4.32 1.07 -19.33
CA GLY A 7 -4.31 -0.27 -18.76
C GLY A 7 -2.94 -0.93 -18.82
N ASP A 8 -2.19 -0.79 -19.91
CA ASP A 8 -0.85 -1.37 -20.06
C ASP A 8 0.21 -0.59 -19.28
N VAL A 9 0.15 0.74 -19.26
CA VAL A 9 1.04 1.59 -18.45
C VAL A 9 0.78 1.36 -16.96
N VAL A 10 -0.47 1.19 -16.54
CA VAL A 10 -0.84 0.85 -15.16
C VAL A 10 -0.52 -0.60 -14.84
N LYS A 11 -0.73 -1.58 -15.74
CA LYS A 11 -0.36 -2.99 -15.47
C LYS A 11 1.14 -3.18 -15.40
N ARG A 12 1.91 -2.57 -16.32
CA ARG A 12 3.38 -2.57 -16.28
C ARG A 12 3.88 -1.73 -15.11
N GLY A 13 3.25 -0.59 -14.83
CA GLY A 13 3.54 0.26 -13.67
C GLY A 13 3.18 -0.36 -12.33
N VAL A 14 2.16 -1.22 -12.25
CA VAL A 14 1.77 -1.99 -11.05
C VAL A 14 2.69 -3.20 -10.88
N LYS A 15 3.11 -3.85 -11.96
CA LYS A 15 4.17 -4.87 -11.91
C LYS A 15 5.50 -4.24 -11.48
N PHE A 16 5.82 -3.05 -12.00
CA PHE A 16 7.02 -2.29 -11.63
C PHE A 16 6.92 -1.73 -10.19
N PHE A 17 5.74 -1.32 -9.76
CA PHE A 17 5.43 -0.96 -8.37
C PHE A 17 5.66 -2.18 -7.48
N CYS A 18 5.08 -3.35 -7.76
CA CYS A 18 5.35 -4.55 -6.97
C CYS A 18 6.84 -4.95 -6.96
N ASP A 19 7.54 -4.87 -8.09
CA ASP A 19 8.95 -5.29 -8.20
C ASP A 19 9.93 -4.27 -7.57
N ARG A 20 9.65 -2.97 -7.63
CA ARG A 20 10.58 -1.89 -7.21
C ARG A 20 10.12 -1.13 -5.98
N VAL A 21 8.83 -1.01 -5.73
CA VAL A 21 8.32 -0.65 -4.40
C VAL A 21 8.63 -1.77 -3.42
N SER A 22 8.87 -3.03 -3.82
CA SER A 22 9.60 -3.97 -2.92
C SER A 22 11.02 -3.50 -2.55
N GLY A 23 11.72 -2.76 -3.41
CA GLY A 23 13.05 -2.21 -3.13
C GLY A 23 13.02 -0.90 -2.31
N VAL A 24 12.07 0.00 -2.59
CA VAL A 24 11.83 1.22 -1.81
C VAL A 24 11.14 0.89 -0.48
N LEU A 25 10.20 -0.05 -0.44
CA LEU A 25 9.64 -0.60 0.80
C LEU A 25 10.63 -1.49 1.53
N GLY A 26 11.54 -2.17 0.83
CA GLY A 26 12.64 -2.89 1.46
C GLY A 26 13.52 -1.97 2.30
N SER A 27 13.72 -0.71 1.86
CA SER A 27 14.43 0.31 2.64
C SER A 27 13.56 1.08 3.64
N LEU A 28 12.23 0.97 3.54
CA LEU A 28 11.25 1.52 4.49
C LEU A 28 10.66 0.47 5.44
N GLY A 29 11.08 -0.79 5.29
CA GLY A 29 10.61 -1.94 6.05
C GLY A 29 11.15 -1.88 7.47
N GLY A 30 10.23 -1.88 8.43
CA GLY A 30 10.58 -2.06 9.84
C GLY A 30 11.13 -3.46 10.10
N LYS A 31 11.95 -3.60 11.15
CA LYS A 31 12.57 -4.85 11.61
C LYS A 31 11.62 -6.05 11.52
N GLU A 32 12.12 -7.16 10.98
CA GLU A 32 11.45 -8.47 11.01
C GLU A 32 11.02 -8.80 12.45
N SER A 33 9.71 -8.85 12.66
CA SER A 33 9.11 -9.38 13.87
C SER A 33 9.02 -10.91 13.73
N SER A 34 9.20 -11.65 14.83
CA SER A 34 9.28 -13.12 14.90
C SER A 34 7.97 -13.86 14.57
N ASN A 35 7.11 -13.26 13.76
CA ASN A 35 5.78 -13.74 13.43
C ASN A 35 5.84 -14.53 12.11
N THR A 36 5.58 -15.83 12.13
CA THR A 36 5.59 -16.72 10.93
C THR A 36 4.40 -16.50 10.00
N ASN A 37 3.66 -15.39 10.16
CA ASN A 37 2.46 -15.12 9.41
C ASN A 37 2.78 -14.67 7.98
N ILE A 38 2.54 -15.55 7.01
CA ILE A 38 2.76 -15.31 5.57
C ILE A 38 2.09 -14.04 5.03
N HIS A 39 1.04 -13.55 5.70
CA HIS A 39 0.28 -12.36 5.32
C HIS A 39 0.92 -11.05 5.76
N LEU A 40 2.08 -11.10 6.42
CA LEU A 40 2.87 -9.94 6.85
C LEU A 40 4.28 -9.93 6.24
N HIS A 41 4.56 -10.84 5.29
CA HIS A 41 5.89 -11.03 4.70
C HIS A 41 5.88 -10.85 3.18
N GLY A 42 7.06 -10.57 2.61
CA GLY A 42 7.24 -10.41 1.16
C GLY A 42 6.36 -9.30 0.59
N GLY A 43 5.66 -9.59 -0.51
CA GLY A 43 4.74 -8.63 -1.16
C GLY A 43 3.52 -8.23 -0.32
N TYR A 44 3.27 -8.91 0.81
CA TYR A 44 2.21 -8.57 1.77
C TYR A 44 2.75 -7.80 2.99
N ALA A 45 4.06 -7.56 3.07
CA ALA A 45 4.65 -6.82 4.18
C ALA A 45 4.08 -5.40 4.27
N PRO A 46 3.74 -4.93 5.48
CA PRO A 46 3.12 -3.63 5.65
C PRO A 46 4.06 -2.47 5.35
N VAL A 47 3.52 -1.44 4.70
CA VAL A 47 4.15 -0.16 4.45
C VAL A 47 3.73 0.83 5.53
N ARG A 48 4.60 1.08 6.51
CA ARG A 48 4.23 1.97 7.63
C ARG A 48 4.54 3.44 7.38
N LYS A 49 5.53 3.73 6.53
CA LYS A 49 5.88 5.10 6.19
C LYS A 49 4.89 5.66 5.18
N GLU A 50 4.22 6.74 5.57
CA GLU A 50 3.45 7.58 4.66
C GLU A 50 4.37 8.59 3.96
N VAL A 51 4.13 8.83 2.68
CA VAL A 51 4.84 9.82 1.87
C VAL A 51 3.85 10.65 1.08
N HIS A 52 4.26 11.87 0.73
CA HIS A 52 3.45 12.83 0.01
C HIS A 52 4.25 13.42 -1.14
N GLU A 53 3.66 13.33 -2.34
CA GLU A 53 4.17 13.86 -3.62
C GLU A 53 5.69 13.68 -3.80
N ILE A 54 6.19 12.46 -3.61
CA ILE A 54 7.59 12.16 -3.96
C ILE A 54 7.71 12.01 -5.47
N ASP A 55 8.72 12.64 -6.06
CA ASP A 55 8.98 12.51 -7.50
C ASP A 55 9.43 11.09 -7.86
N CYS A 56 8.89 10.57 -8.95
CA CYS A 56 9.24 9.26 -9.48
C CYS A 56 10.05 9.41 -10.76
N GLU A 57 11.14 8.64 -10.87
CA GLU A 57 11.91 8.54 -12.09
C GLU A 57 11.22 7.59 -13.08
N LEU A 58 11.14 8.01 -14.35
CA LEU A 58 10.68 7.15 -15.43
C LEU A 58 11.84 6.25 -15.88
N LEU A 59 11.62 4.95 -15.89
CA LEU A 59 12.70 3.99 -16.14
C LEU A 59 12.81 3.54 -17.59
N GLU A 60 11.72 3.65 -18.35
CA GLU A 60 11.69 3.34 -19.77
C GLU A 60 10.60 4.16 -20.45
N GLY A 61 10.87 4.57 -21.70
CA GLY A 61 9.90 5.28 -22.54
C GLY A 61 9.76 6.76 -22.19
N ALA A 62 8.62 7.33 -22.55
CA ALA A 62 8.27 8.73 -22.29
C ALA A 62 6.80 8.82 -21.88
N LEU A 63 6.49 9.75 -20.98
CA LEU A 63 5.11 10.03 -20.57
C LEU A 63 4.48 11.06 -21.52
N PRO A 64 3.27 10.80 -22.04
CA PRO A 64 2.56 11.80 -22.82
C PRO A 64 2.27 13.05 -21.97
N GLU A 65 2.60 14.24 -22.49
CA GLU A 65 2.31 15.51 -21.79
C GLU A 65 0.81 15.73 -21.57
N SER A 66 -0.03 15.14 -22.42
CA SER A 66 -1.49 15.19 -22.29
C SER A 66 -2.04 14.32 -21.14
N LEU A 67 -1.24 13.43 -20.55
CA LEU A 67 -1.67 12.56 -19.46
C LEU A 67 -1.66 13.35 -18.15
N THR A 68 -2.82 13.88 -17.78
CA THR A 68 -3.05 14.51 -16.48
C THR A 68 -4.11 13.76 -15.70
N GLY A 69 -3.77 13.27 -14.52
CA GLY A 69 -4.68 12.48 -13.70
C GLY A 69 -3.99 11.78 -12.54
N ALA A 70 -4.72 10.86 -11.90
CA ALA A 70 -4.16 10.03 -10.84
C ALA A 70 -4.68 8.59 -10.96
N TYR A 71 -3.79 7.63 -10.74
CA TYR A 71 -4.12 6.24 -10.48
C TYR A 71 -4.15 6.02 -8.96
N LEU A 72 -5.29 5.55 -8.45
CA LEU A 72 -5.48 5.27 -7.03
C LEU A 72 -5.69 3.77 -6.81
N ARG A 73 -5.00 3.21 -5.82
CA ARG A 73 -5.16 1.81 -5.39
C ARG A 73 -5.36 1.75 -3.89
N ASN A 74 -6.48 1.18 -3.45
CA ASN A 74 -6.67 0.80 -2.05
C ASN A 74 -6.11 -0.60 -1.79
N GLY A 75 -5.60 -0.85 -0.59
CA GLY A 75 -5.21 -2.18 -0.14
C GLY A 75 -5.17 -2.29 1.37
N PRO A 76 -5.30 -3.51 1.91
CA PRO A 76 -5.11 -3.76 3.32
C PRO A 76 -3.62 -3.67 3.68
N ASN A 77 -3.31 -2.96 4.76
CA ASN A 77 -1.97 -2.67 5.20
C ASN A 77 -1.97 -2.50 6.72
N ALA A 78 -1.33 -3.40 7.46
CA ALA A 78 -1.34 -3.32 8.93
C ALA A 78 -0.60 -2.05 9.41
N ALA A 79 -1.31 -1.15 10.11
CA ALA A 79 -0.70 0.04 10.68
C ALA A 79 0.20 -0.28 11.88
N MET A 80 -0.18 -1.29 12.65
CA MET A 80 0.53 -1.78 13.83
C MET A 80 0.84 -3.27 13.67
N GLU A 81 1.76 -3.80 14.49
CA GLU A 81 1.95 -5.25 14.56
C GLU A 81 0.66 -5.90 15.09
N PRO A 82 0.07 -6.88 14.37
CA PRO A 82 -1.14 -7.54 14.83
C PRO A 82 -0.92 -8.35 16.11
N GLU A 83 -1.87 -8.27 17.04
CA GLU A 83 -1.98 -9.20 18.16
C GLU A 83 -2.84 -10.41 17.72
N GLY A 84 -2.32 -11.63 17.81
CA GLY A 84 -3.08 -12.83 17.47
C GLY A 84 -3.09 -13.21 15.98
N ARG A 85 -4.23 -13.70 15.47
CA ARG A 85 -4.33 -14.19 14.09
C ARG A 85 -4.48 -13.01 13.13
N TYR A 86 -3.87 -13.09 11.97
CA TYR A 86 -3.98 -12.04 10.95
C TYR A 86 -4.04 -12.65 9.55
N ARG A 87 -4.92 -12.12 8.70
CA ARG A 87 -5.07 -12.47 7.29
C ARG A 87 -4.93 -11.22 6.43
N ILE A 88 -4.72 -11.41 5.12
CA ILE A 88 -4.53 -10.27 4.20
C ILE A 88 -5.66 -9.24 4.27
N PHE A 89 -6.88 -9.64 4.59
CA PHE A 89 -8.04 -8.75 4.62
C PHE A 89 -8.22 -8.01 5.95
N ASP A 90 -7.39 -8.30 6.95
CA ASP A 90 -7.50 -7.69 8.29
C ASP A 90 -6.80 -6.34 8.40
N GLY A 91 -5.96 -5.98 7.43
CA GLY A 91 -5.17 -4.75 7.48
C GLY A 91 -5.99 -3.47 7.48
N ASP A 92 -5.36 -2.38 7.90
CA ASP A 92 -5.92 -1.03 7.78
C ASP A 92 -5.94 -0.61 6.31
N GLY A 93 -6.94 0.18 5.91
CA GLY A 93 -6.97 0.69 4.54
C GLY A 93 -5.83 1.64 4.30
N MET A 94 -5.03 1.42 3.26
CA MET A 94 -4.05 2.39 2.75
C MET A 94 -4.31 2.65 1.27
N VAL A 95 -4.44 3.94 0.93
CA VAL A 95 -4.56 4.39 -0.45
C VAL A 95 -3.19 4.80 -0.97
N HIS A 96 -2.84 4.26 -2.12
CA HIS A 96 -1.67 4.63 -2.89
C HIS A 96 -2.12 5.46 -4.09
N ALA A 97 -1.41 6.55 -4.37
CA ALA A 97 -1.68 7.44 -5.48
C ALA A 97 -0.43 7.61 -6.33
N VAL A 98 -0.58 7.41 -7.64
CA VAL A 98 0.41 7.78 -8.66
C VAL A 98 -0.21 8.90 -9.49
N ARG A 99 0.36 10.10 -9.41
CA ARG A 99 -0.15 11.29 -10.08
C ARG A 99 0.69 11.61 -11.31
N PHE A 100 0.02 11.90 -12.41
CA PHE A 100 0.62 12.30 -13.69
C PHE A 100 0.22 13.74 -13.98
N ARG A 101 1.21 14.58 -14.31
CA ARG A 101 1.00 15.98 -14.69
C ARG A 101 2.23 16.50 -15.43
N ASP A 102 2.04 17.16 -16.57
CA ASP A 102 3.09 17.85 -17.32
C ASP A 102 4.32 16.97 -17.59
N GLY A 103 4.09 15.71 -17.99
CA GLY A 103 5.15 14.72 -18.25
C GLY A 103 5.88 14.21 -16.99
N LYS A 104 5.45 14.59 -15.78
CA LYS A 104 6.02 14.15 -14.50
C LYS A 104 5.12 13.16 -13.78
N VAL A 105 5.73 12.37 -12.89
CA VAL A 105 5.05 11.41 -12.02
C VAL A 105 5.44 11.67 -10.58
N SER A 106 4.45 11.66 -9.70
CA SER A 106 4.68 11.63 -8.26
C SER A 106 3.87 10.55 -7.56
N PHE A 107 4.37 10.10 -6.42
CA PHE A 107 3.76 9.07 -5.60
C PHE A 107 3.36 9.60 -4.21
N SER A 108 2.25 9.08 -3.69
CA SER A 108 1.81 9.29 -2.31
C SER A 108 1.17 8.04 -1.76
N ASN A 109 1.23 7.84 -0.45
CA ASN A 109 0.42 6.87 0.26
C ASN A 109 -0.08 7.43 1.58
N ARG A 110 -1.32 7.09 1.94
CA ARG A 110 -1.91 7.47 3.22
C ARG A 110 -2.81 6.38 3.75
N TYR A 111 -2.79 6.18 5.05
CA TYR A 111 -3.81 5.39 5.73
C TYR A 111 -5.16 6.10 5.64
N VAL A 112 -6.21 5.32 5.39
CA VAL A 112 -7.58 5.77 5.59
C VAL A 112 -7.78 5.82 7.10
N LEU A 113 -7.90 7.04 7.64
CA LEU A 113 -8.09 7.28 9.06
C LEU A 113 -9.51 6.89 9.48
N THR A 114 -9.76 5.59 9.55
CA THR A 114 -11.03 5.04 10.02
C THR A 114 -11.14 5.21 11.53
N LYS A 115 -12.37 5.29 12.06
CA LYS A 115 -12.61 5.32 13.52
C LYS A 115 -11.92 4.18 14.26
N ARG A 116 -11.86 2.99 13.64
CA ARG A 116 -11.13 1.82 14.17
C ARG A 116 -9.65 2.16 14.37
N LEU A 117 -9.01 2.65 13.31
CA LEU A 117 -7.59 3.01 13.33
C LEU A 117 -7.30 4.17 14.28
N GLU A 118 -8.14 5.21 14.33
CA GLU A 118 -7.98 6.34 15.27
C GLU A 118 -7.92 5.85 16.73
N VAL A 119 -8.85 4.98 17.11
CA VAL A 119 -8.89 4.42 18.46
C VAL A 119 -7.67 3.55 18.73
N GLU A 120 -7.29 2.67 17.80
CA GLU A 120 -6.10 1.82 17.98
C GLU A 120 -4.80 2.62 18.07
N LEU A 121 -4.66 3.69 17.27
CA LEU A 121 -3.51 4.60 17.35
C LEU A 121 -3.45 5.31 18.71
N SER A 122 -4.59 5.76 19.24
CA SER A 122 -4.65 6.39 20.57
C SER A 122 -4.28 5.44 21.71
N HIS A 123 -4.52 4.13 21.53
CA HIS A 123 -4.14 3.10 22.50
C HIS A 123 -2.73 2.53 22.23
N GLY A 124 -2.11 2.87 21.10
CA GLY A 124 -0.81 2.35 20.69
C GLY A 124 -0.78 0.85 20.37
N ARG A 125 -1.96 0.22 20.20
CA ARG A 125 -2.09 -1.22 19.92
C ARG A 125 -3.44 -1.56 19.26
N PRO A 126 -3.54 -2.71 18.57
CA PRO A 126 -4.82 -3.24 18.12
C PRO A 126 -5.76 -3.48 19.32
N VAL A 127 -7.02 -3.03 19.22
CA VAL A 127 -8.03 -3.24 20.28
C VAL A 127 -9.34 -3.83 19.74
N PHE A 128 -9.52 -3.86 18.42
CA PHE A 128 -10.69 -4.46 17.79
C PHE A 128 -10.37 -5.88 17.29
N ILE A 129 -11.37 -6.76 17.40
CA ILE A 129 -11.32 -8.10 16.83
C ILE A 129 -11.13 -8.04 15.31
N ARG A 130 -10.26 -8.89 14.77
CA ARG A 130 -10.02 -9.02 13.33
C ARG A 130 -10.85 -10.17 12.74
N LEU A 131 -11.04 -10.19 11.43
CA LEU A 131 -11.74 -11.28 10.76
C LEU A 131 -11.05 -12.62 11.01
N ALA A 132 -9.72 -12.63 11.09
CA ALA A 132 -8.97 -13.84 11.39
C ALA A 132 -9.21 -14.40 12.79
N ASP A 133 -9.62 -13.58 13.74
CA ASP A 133 -9.90 -14.00 15.12
C ASP A 133 -11.25 -14.69 15.24
N CYS A 134 -12.20 -14.40 14.35
CA CYS A 134 -13.57 -14.95 14.35
C CYS A 134 -13.66 -16.46 14.05
N HIS A 135 -12.55 -17.17 13.87
CA HIS A 135 -12.56 -18.62 13.63
C HIS A 135 -13.02 -19.36 14.90
N GLY A 136 -14.24 -19.91 14.87
CA GLY A 136 -14.87 -20.65 15.97
C GLY A 136 -16.11 -19.98 16.59
N LEU A 137 -16.63 -18.88 16.01
CA LEU A 137 -17.86 -18.20 16.47
C LEU A 137 -19.16 -18.72 15.81
N SER A 138 -19.14 -19.96 15.28
CA SER A 138 -20.31 -20.63 14.68
C SER A 138 -20.77 -21.80 15.53
#